data_AF-A0A356PBP5-F1
#
_entry.id   AF-A0A356PBP5-F1
#
_cell.length_a   1.000
_cell.length_b   1.000
_cell.length_c   1.000
_cell.angle_alpha   90.00
_cell.angle_beta   90.00
_cell.angle_gamma   90.00
#
_symmetry.space_group_name_H-M   'P 1'
#
loop_
_entity.id
_entity.type
_entity.pdbx_description
1 polymer ?
#
loop_
_entity_poly.entity_id
_entity_poly.type
_entity_poly.pdbx_seq_one_letter_code
_entity_poly.pdbx_strand_id
1 'polypeptide(L)'
;CNTTLGVPGTLAFRCQPNHPTDSVEGIIAALKEGLSYGSGDAVIGINPVEDNVETVTRLLETVKNFMTKWEIPTQNCVLAHVTTQMKAIEKGAPVDLVFQSIAGTQKANDAFGVNAVLLDEAFALVQQKGTATGPNLMYFETGQGSEVSLDAHLGVDMMTLEARTYGYARNYKPFMTNNVSGFIGPETIYSGREVLRADLEDLFMGKLHGLPMGIAPCYTNHMKADQNDQEMGTLLCAMAGSNFFMGVAGGDDVMLSYQDTSFHDDASTREILGLRPLPEFEKWLEKMGILEDGLLTERAGDPSIFDK
;
A
#
# COMPACT_ATOMS: atom_id res chain seq x y z
N CYS A 1 -11.86 -6.15 3.60
CA CYS A 1 -11.59 -6.95 2.39
C CYS A 1 -11.63 -8.41 2.82
N ASN A 2 -10.50 -9.13 2.85
CA ASN A 2 -10.42 -10.44 3.49
C ASN A 2 -9.96 -10.32 4.96
N THR A 3 -9.19 -9.28 5.29
CA THR A 3 -8.87 -8.89 6.68
C THR A 3 -9.65 -7.67 7.15
N THR A 4 -9.60 -7.43 8.46
CA THR A 4 -10.24 -6.29 9.15
C THR A 4 -9.22 -5.20 9.48
N LEU A 5 -9.01 -4.24 8.57
CA LEU A 5 -8.05 -3.14 8.75
C LEU A 5 -8.57 -2.07 9.73
N GLY A 6 -7.67 -1.58 10.60
CA GLY A 6 -7.94 -0.43 11.49
C GLY A 6 -8.55 -0.77 12.84
N VAL A 7 -8.44 -2.02 13.28
CA VAL A 7 -8.79 -2.45 14.64
C VAL A 7 -7.85 -1.75 15.64
N PRO A 8 -8.35 -1.15 16.73
CA PRO A 8 -7.49 -0.55 17.77
C PRO A 8 -6.47 -1.56 18.31
N GLY A 9 -5.23 -1.11 18.52
CA GLY A 9 -4.13 -1.98 18.97
C GLY A 9 -3.47 -2.79 17.85
N THR A 10 -3.86 -2.57 16.59
CA THR A 10 -3.22 -3.20 15.42
C THR A 10 -2.51 -2.19 14.54
N LEU A 11 -1.48 -2.65 13.84
CA LEU A 11 -0.80 -1.93 12.78
C LEU A 11 -0.52 -2.91 11.64
N ALA A 12 -0.96 -2.60 10.42
CA ALA A 12 -0.82 -3.48 9.27
C ALA A 12 0.27 -3.00 8.31
N PHE A 13 0.71 -3.87 7.40
CA PHE A 13 1.72 -3.55 6.40
C PHE A 13 1.33 -4.06 5.02
N ARG A 14 1.55 -3.22 4.00
CA ARG A 14 1.54 -3.62 2.60
C ARG A 14 2.86 -4.30 2.28
N CYS A 15 2.87 -5.57 1.92
CA CYS A 15 4.06 -6.19 1.35
C CYS A 15 4.16 -5.76 -0.13
N GLN A 16 5.25 -5.09 -0.49
CA GLN A 16 5.52 -4.57 -1.84
C GLN A 16 6.69 -5.32 -2.51
N PRO A 17 6.45 -6.50 -3.07
CA PRO A 17 7.49 -7.29 -3.72
C PRO A 17 7.68 -6.84 -5.18
N ASN A 18 8.04 -5.58 -5.39
CA ASN A 18 8.34 -5.07 -6.74
C ASN A 18 9.63 -5.70 -7.29
N HIS A 19 9.71 -5.85 -8.62
CA HIS A 19 10.94 -6.32 -9.27
C HIS A 19 11.18 -5.53 -10.58
N PRO A 20 12.42 -5.13 -10.92
CA PRO A 20 12.72 -4.30 -12.10
C PRO A 20 12.31 -4.86 -13.46
N THR A 21 11.87 -6.11 -13.52
CA THR A 21 11.46 -6.82 -14.74
C THR A 21 10.19 -7.64 -14.54
N ASP A 22 9.46 -7.43 -13.44
CA ASP A 22 8.31 -8.26 -13.06
C ASP A 22 8.61 -9.78 -13.05
N SER A 23 9.84 -10.16 -12.69
CA SER A 23 10.26 -11.58 -12.58
C SER A 23 9.49 -12.24 -11.45
N VAL A 24 8.82 -13.35 -11.79
CA VAL A 24 8.05 -14.14 -10.80
C VAL A 24 8.96 -14.63 -9.68
N GLU A 25 10.18 -15.05 -10.00
CA GLU A 25 11.14 -15.54 -9.02
C GLU A 25 11.56 -14.45 -8.04
N GLY A 26 11.86 -13.24 -8.53
CA GLY A 26 12.23 -12.11 -7.69
C GLY A 26 11.08 -11.63 -6.80
N ILE A 27 9.87 -11.55 -7.37
CA ILE A 27 8.65 -11.19 -6.64
C ILE A 27 8.36 -12.21 -5.53
N ILE A 28 8.43 -13.50 -5.83
CA ILE A 28 8.21 -14.55 -4.82
C ILE A 28 9.31 -14.52 -3.74
N ALA A 29 10.56 -14.23 -4.10
CA ALA A 29 11.63 -14.10 -3.11
C ALA A 29 11.34 -12.96 -2.11
N ALA A 30 11.02 -11.76 -2.61
CA ALA A 30 10.67 -10.61 -1.76
C ALA A 30 9.38 -10.85 -0.96
N LEU A 31 8.37 -11.52 -1.54
CA LEU A 31 7.15 -11.90 -0.83
C LEU A 31 7.43 -12.85 0.34
N LYS A 32 8.27 -13.87 0.13
CA LYS A 32 8.65 -14.81 1.20
C LYS A 32 9.37 -14.11 2.35
N GLU A 33 10.27 -13.18 2.04
CA GLU A 33 10.95 -12.36 3.04
C GLU A 33 9.95 -11.47 3.79
N GLY A 34 9.07 -10.75 3.09
CA GLY A 34 8.07 -9.91 3.74
C GLY A 34 7.16 -10.68 4.70
N LEU A 35 6.65 -11.84 4.26
CA LEU A 35 5.81 -12.69 5.08
C LEU A 35 6.55 -13.29 6.28
N SER A 36 7.86 -13.58 6.17
CA SER A 36 8.65 -14.10 7.29
C SER A 36 8.91 -13.06 8.38
N TYR A 37 8.73 -11.77 8.07
CA TYR A 37 8.68 -10.66 9.04
C TYR A 37 7.25 -10.25 9.43
N GLY A 38 6.23 -10.92 8.92
CA GLY A 38 4.83 -10.59 9.20
C GLY A 38 4.29 -9.39 8.45
N SER A 39 4.92 -8.97 7.35
CA SER A 39 4.39 -7.96 6.42
C SER A 39 3.43 -8.59 5.41
N GLY A 40 2.37 -7.86 5.01
CA GLY A 40 1.39 -8.31 4.01
C GLY A 40 -0.03 -8.50 4.52
N ASP A 41 -0.33 -8.15 5.78
CA ASP A 41 -1.68 -8.22 6.33
C ASP A 41 -2.61 -7.11 5.83
N ALA A 42 -2.06 -5.98 5.39
CA ALA A 42 -2.82 -4.95 4.68
C ALA A 42 -3.07 -5.34 3.22
N VAL A 43 -2.05 -5.75 2.47
CA VAL A 43 -2.17 -6.23 1.08
C VAL A 43 -0.82 -6.80 0.63
N ILE A 44 -0.84 -7.78 -0.28
CA ILE A 44 0.33 -8.09 -1.12
C ILE A 44 0.14 -7.31 -2.43
N GLY A 45 0.86 -6.19 -2.56
CA GLY A 45 0.61 -5.18 -3.60
C GLY A 45 1.83 -4.94 -4.49
N ILE A 46 1.74 -5.31 -5.76
CA ILE A 46 2.84 -5.16 -6.74
C ILE A 46 2.56 -3.96 -7.64
N ASN A 47 3.52 -3.05 -7.77
CA ASN A 47 3.55 -2.08 -8.86
C ASN A 47 4.17 -2.77 -10.07
N PRO A 48 3.44 -2.99 -11.17
CA PRO A 48 3.99 -3.63 -12.36
C PRO A 48 4.88 -2.65 -13.13
N VAL A 49 5.96 -3.15 -13.72
CA VAL A 49 6.77 -2.40 -14.69
C VAL A 49 5.97 -2.17 -15.96
N GLU A 50 5.24 -3.19 -16.42
CA GLU A 50 4.40 -3.11 -17.60
C GLU A 50 2.91 -3.09 -17.25
N ASP A 51 2.26 -1.96 -17.55
CA ASP A 51 0.81 -1.81 -17.44
C ASP A 51 0.09 -2.42 -18.65
N ASN A 52 -0.01 -3.76 -18.66
CA ASN A 52 -0.81 -4.49 -19.64
C ASN A 52 -1.54 -5.68 -19.00
N VAL A 53 -2.62 -6.12 -19.66
CA VAL A 53 -3.53 -7.13 -19.10
C VAL A 53 -2.84 -8.48 -18.86
N GLU A 54 -1.87 -8.87 -19.71
CA GLU A 54 -1.17 -10.14 -19.59
C GLU A 54 -0.24 -10.13 -18.37
N THR A 55 0.58 -9.10 -18.22
CA THR A 55 1.45 -8.90 -17.06
C THR A 55 0.62 -8.83 -15.77
N VAL A 56 -0.41 -7.98 -15.73
CA VAL A 56 -1.29 -7.85 -14.55
C VAL A 56 -1.93 -9.20 -14.18
N THR A 57 -2.46 -9.93 -15.15
CA THR A 57 -3.07 -11.26 -14.89
C THR A 57 -2.05 -12.24 -14.33
N ARG A 58 -0.86 -12.34 -14.95
CA ARG A 58 0.22 -13.23 -14.51
C ARG A 58 0.65 -12.93 -13.07
N LEU A 59 0.79 -11.65 -12.72
CA LEU A 59 1.20 -11.23 -11.37
C LEU A 59 0.11 -11.55 -10.33
N LEU A 60 -1.16 -11.26 -10.65
CA LEU A 60 -2.30 -11.60 -9.80
C LEU A 60 -2.40 -13.11 -9.55
N GLU A 61 -2.30 -13.91 -10.60
CA GLU A 61 -2.32 -15.37 -10.49
C GLU A 61 -1.15 -15.90 -9.66
N THR A 62 0.05 -15.35 -9.87
CA THR A 62 1.26 -15.71 -9.11
C THR A 62 1.04 -15.51 -7.61
N VAL A 63 0.60 -14.32 -7.22
CA VAL A 63 0.35 -13.99 -5.81
C VAL A 63 -0.81 -14.81 -5.25
N LYS A 64 -1.92 -14.92 -5.99
CA LYS A 64 -3.09 -15.69 -5.53
C LYS A 64 -2.78 -17.17 -5.32
N ASN A 65 -2.01 -17.77 -6.22
CA ASN A 65 -1.59 -19.16 -6.09
C ASN A 65 -0.71 -19.35 -4.85
N PHE A 66 0.20 -18.42 -4.57
CA PHE A 66 1.03 -18.44 -3.37
C PHE A 66 0.18 -18.29 -2.09
N MET A 67 -0.73 -17.31 -2.06
CA MET A 67 -1.67 -17.10 -0.96
C MET A 67 -2.51 -18.36 -0.67
N THR A 68 -3.01 -19.00 -1.73
CA THR A 68 -3.86 -20.20 -1.62
C THR A 68 -3.04 -21.39 -1.10
N LYS A 69 -1.83 -21.60 -1.62
CA LYS A 69 -0.93 -22.68 -1.16
C LYS A 69 -0.65 -22.59 0.33
N TRP A 70 -0.44 -21.37 0.84
CA TRP A 70 -0.04 -21.13 2.23
C TRP A 70 -1.21 -20.71 3.13
N GLU A 71 -2.44 -20.75 2.64
CA GLU A 71 -3.66 -20.34 3.37
C GLU A 71 -3.53 -18.96 4.01
N ILE A 72 -2.90 -18.00 3.30
CA ILE A 72 -2.59 -16.68 3.84
C ILE A 72 -3.86 -15.82 3.88
N PRO A 73 -4.31 -15.36 5.06
CA PRO A 73 -5.50 -14.54 5.18
C PRO A 73 -5.17 -13.08 4.86
N THR A 74 -5.11 -12.76 3.57
CA THR A 74 -4.88 -11.40 3.07
C THR A 74 -5.56 -11.19 1.71
N GLN A 75 -5.23 -10.12 1.03
CA GLN A 75 -5.70 -9.72 -0.28
C GLN A 75 -4.50 -9.43 -1.20
N ASN A 76 -4.67 -9.71 -2.48
CA ASN A 76 -3.73 -9.29 -3.52
C ASN A 76 -4.18 -7.98 -4.20
N CYS A 77 -3.20 -7.28 -4.77
CA CYS A 77 -3.43 -6.17 -5.68
C CYS A 77 -2.25 -6.03 -6.66
N VAL A 78 -2.53 -5.63 -7.89
CA VAL A 78 -1.50 -5.17 -8.84
C VAL A 78 -1.86 -3.75 -9.24
N LEU A 79 -0.99 -2.80 -8.89
CA LEU A 79 -1.23 -1.36 -8.94
C LEU A 79 -1.03 -0.78 -10.35
N ALA A 80 -1.68 -1.41 -11.33
CA ALA A 80 -1.80 -0.88 -12.70
C ALA A 80 -2.90 0.19 -12.78
N HIS A 81 -3.05 0.85 -13.92
CA HIS A 81 -4.21 1.70 -14.17
C HIS A 81 -5.52 0.89 -14.06
N VAL A 82 -6.56 1.49 -13.49
CA VAL A 82 -7.84 0.83 -13.18
C VAL A 82 -8.46 0.13 -14.40
N THR A 83 -8.33 0.71 -15.60
CA THR A 83 -8.86 0.10 -16.84
C THR A 83 -8.16 -1.21 -17.21
N THR A 84 -6.87 -1.36 -16.92
CA THR A 84 -6.13 -2.60 -17.16
C THR A 84 -6.55 -3.67 -16.16
N GLN A 85 -6.70 -3.28 -14.89
CA GLN A 85 -7.20 -4.18 -13.84
C GLN A 85 -8.63 -4.66 -14.15
N MET A 86 -9.53 -3.77 -14.59
CA MET A 86 -10.88 -4.14 -15.01
C MET A 86 -10.88 -5.17 -16.14
N LYS A 87 -10.06 -4.97 -17.17
CA LYS A 87 -9.91 -5.94 -18.27
C LYS A 87 -9.35 -7.29 -17.80
N ALA A 88 -8.44 -7.29 -16.81
CA ALA A 88 -7.94 -8.51 -16.20
C ALA A 88 -9.06 -9.26 -15.45
N ILE A 89 -9.86 -8.55 -14.65
CA ILE A 89 -11.03 -9.10 -13.95
C ILE A 89 -12.04 -9.70 -14.94
N GLU A 90 -12.32 -9.00 -16.04
CA GLU A 90 -13.23 -9.49 -17.09
C GLU A 90 -12.76 -10.80 -17.71
N LYS A 91 -11.44 -11.00 -17.81
CA LYS A 91 -10.82 -12.25 -18.28
C LYS A 91 -10.69 -13.33 -17.20
N GLY A 92 -11.09 -13.05 -15.96
CA GLY A 92 -11.09 -14.00 -14.84
C GLY A 92 -9.84 -13.95 -13.95
N ALA A 93 -9.01 -12.91 -14.04
CA ALA A 93 -7.88 -12.74 -13.13
C ALA A 93 -8.36 -12.58 -11.67
N PRO A 94 -7.67 -13.17 -10.68
CA PRO A 94 -8.17 -13.26 -9.31
C PRO A 94 -7.86 -12.01 -8.47
N VAL A 95 -8.53 -10.89 -8.79
CA VAL A 95 -8.33 -9.60 -8.10
C VAL A 95 -9.11 -9.55 -6.78
N ASP A 96 -8.41 -9.21 -5.69
CA ASP A 96 -9.03 -8.94 -4.39
C ASP A 96 -9.31 -7.44 -4.16
N LEU A 97 -8.36 -6.56 -4.53
CA LEU A 97 -8.51 -5.10 -4.47
C LEU A 97 -8.26 -4.45 -5.83
N VAL A 98 -9.07 -3.47 -6.19
CA VAL A 98 -8.83 -2.60 -7.35
C VAL A 98 -8.14 -1.32 -6.90
N PHE A 99 -6.97 -1.06 -7.46
CA PHE A 99 -6.16 0.12 -7.20
C PHE A 99 -6.47 1.28 -8.15
N GLN A 100 -6.28 2.52 -7.71
CA GLN A 100 -6.12 3.67 -8.60
C GLN A 100 -5.46 4.85 -7.87
N SER A 101 -4.51 5.54 -8.51
CA SER A 101 -4.09 6.87 -8.07
C SER A 101 -5.17 7.90 -8.39
N ILE A 102 -5.50 8.77 -7.44
CA ILE A 102 -6.54 9.80 -7.58
C ILE A 102 -6.02 11.17 -7.12
N ALA A 103 -6.67 12.23 -7.58
CA ALA A 103 -6.33 13.61 -7.25
C ALA A 103 -7.56 14.46 -6.87
N GLY A 104 -7.31 15.62 -6.29
CA GLY A 104 -8.30 16.56 -5.75
C GLY A 104 -8.89 17.50 -6.80
N THR A 105 -8.41 17.48 -8.05
CA THR A 105 -8.97 18.26 -9.17
C THR A 105 -9.34 17.39 -10.37
N GLN A 106 -10.36 17.81 -11.12
CA GLN A 106 -10.75 17.14 -12.37
C GLN A 106 -9.59 17.15 -13.37
N LYS A 107 -8.87 18.28 -13.52
CA LYS A 107 -7.73 18.40 -14.44
C LYS A 107 -6.65 17.35 -14.16
N ALA A 108 -6.33 17.08 -12.89
CA ALA A 108 -5.36 16.06 -12.51
C ALA A 108 -5.89 14.64 -12.75
N ASN A 109 -7.15 14.35 -12.37
CA ASN A 109 -7.76 13.06 -12.65
C ASN A 109 -7.87 12.77 -14.16
N ASP A 110 -8.18 13.78 -14.99
CA ASP A 110 -8.16 13.65 -16.45
C ASP A 110 -6.76 13.30 -16.97
N ALA A 111 -5.70 13.89 -16.39
CA ALA A 111 -4.31 13.58 -16.73
C ALA A 111 -3.92 12.15 -16.33
N PHE A 112 -4.47 11.64 -15.22
CA PHE A 112 -4.36 10.22 -14.85
C PHE A 112 -5.25 9.30 -15.70
N GLY A 113 -6.17 9.83 -16.52
CA GLY A 113 -7.10 9.03 -17.30
C GLY A 113 -8.26 8.43 -16.48
N VAL A 114 -8.56 9.01 -15.32
CA VAL A 114 -9.60 8.53 -14.39
C VAL A 114 -10.73 9.54 -14.20
N ASN A 115 -11.95 9.04 -14.02
CA ASN A 115 -13.11 9.84 -13.63
C ASN A 115 -14.07 9.02 -12.75
N ALA A 116 -15.08 9.68 -12.17
CA ALA A 116 -16.02 9.02 -11.26
C ALA A 116 -16.80 7.88 -11.92
N VAL A 117 -17.20 8.02 -13.18
CA VAL A 117 -17.94 6.97 -13.92
C VAL A 117 -17.09 5.70 -14.03
N LEU A 118 -15.82 5.85 -14.39
CA LEU A 118 -14.89 4.73 -14.48
C LEU A 118 -14.66 4.05 -13.12
N LEU A 119 -14.53 4.83 -12.04
CA LEU A 119 -14.38 4.26 -10.69
C LEU A 119 -15.66 3.56 -10.22
N ASP A 120 -16.84 4.09 -10.56
CA ASP A 120 -18.13 3.45 -10.26
C ASP A 120 -18.25 2.10 -10.98
N GLU A 121 -17.87 2.04 -12.27
CA GLU A 121 -17.82 0.82 -13.07
C GLU A 121 -16.82 -0.20 -12.50
N ALA A 122 -15.62 0.26 -12.14
CA ALA A 122 -14.58 -0.59 -11.56
C ALA A 122 -15.03 -1.20 -10.21
N PHE A 123 -15.65 -0.38 -9.36
CA PHE A 123 -16.16 -0.84 -8.07
C PHE A 123 -17.30 -1.85 -8.23
N ALA A 124 -18.25 -1.61 -9.14
CA ALA A 124 -19.31 -2.57 -9.44
C ALA A 124 -18.76 -3.87 -10.02
N LEU A 125 -17.74 -3.80 -10.88
CA LEU A 125 -17.10 -4.96 -11.49
C LEU A 125 -16.41 -5.84 -10.44
N VAL A 126 -15.61 -5.27 -9.55
CA VAL A 126 -14.92 -6.05 -8.49
C VAL A 126 -15.90 -6.62 -7.48
N GLN A 127 -17.01 -5.94 -7.19
CA GLN A 127 -18.09 -6.51 -6.36
C GLN A 127 -18.73 -7.75 -7.00
N GLN A 128 -18.84 -7.78 -8.34
CA GLN A 128 -19.47 -8.88 -9.05
C GLN A 128 -18.50 -10.04 -9.34
N LYS A 129 -17.24 -9.73 -9.67
CA LYS A 129 -16.28 -10.68 -10.24
C LYS A 129 -14.96 -10.79 -9.49
N GLY A 130 -14.70 -9.94 -8.50
CA GLY A 130 -13.52 -10.03 -7.65
C GLY A 130 -13.56 -11.29 -6.76
N THR A 131 -12.42 -11.63 -6.18
CA THR A 131 -12.27 -12.84 -5.35
C THR A 131 -12.30 -12.58 -3.84
N ALA A 132 -12.34 -11.31 -3.44
CA ALA A 132 -12.38 -10.92 -2.03
C ALA A 132 -13.80 -10.94 -1.45
N THR A 133 -13.87 -11.07 -0.13
CA THR A 133 -15.14 -11.10 0.62
C THR A 133 -15.87 -9.75 0.61
N GLY A 134 -15.13 -8.64 0.59
CA GLY A 134 -15.70 -7.28 0.64
C GLY A 134 -16.18 -6.85 2.04
N PRO A 135 -16.98 -5.78 2.16
CA PRO A 135 -17.51 -4.94 1.07
C PRO A 135 -16.53 -3.86 0.58
N ASN A 136 -15.45 -3.60 1.31
CA ASN A 136 -14.43 -2.62 0.95
C ASN A 136 -13.44 -3.28 -0.02
N LEU A 137 -13.43 -2.83 -1.28
CA LEU A 137 -12.72 -3.49 -2.39
C LEU A 137 -11.84 -2.53 -3.22
N MET A 138 -11.82 -1.24 -2.86
CA MET A 138 -11.00 -0.23 -3.53
C MET A 138 -9.74 0.06 -2.71
N TYR A 139 -8.66 0.34 -3.42
CA TYR A 139 -7.41 0.86 -2.89
C TYR A 139 -7.07 2.16 -3.64
N PHE A 140 -6.91 3.27 -2.92
CA PHE A 140 -6.44 4.52 -3.51
C PHE A 140 -5.07 4.94 -2.98
N GLU A 141 -4.24 5.48 -3.86
CA GLU A 141 -3.06 6.26 -3.49
C GLU A 141 -3.26 7.73 -3.83
N THR A 142 -2.73 8.58 -2.97
CA THR A 142 -2.80 10.03 -3.02
C THR A 142 -1.42 10.62 -2.71
N GLY A 143 -1.25 11.93 -2.68
CA GLY A 143 0.02 12.52 -2.30
C GLY A 143 0.06 14.01 -2.59
N GLN A 144 0.54 14.75 -1.60
CA GLN A 144 0.78 16.18 -1.76
C GLN A 144 1.76 16.42 -2.92
N GLY A 145 1.38 17.33 -3.80
CA GLY A 145 2.20 17.71 -4.95
C GLY A 145 1.79 17.06 -6.27
N SER A 146 0.89 16.07 -6.28
CA SER A 146 0.40 15.43 -7.51
C SER A 146 -0.21 16.43 -8.49
N GLU A 147 -1.02 17.39 -8.02
CA GLU A 147 -1.57 18.42 -8.89
C GLU A 147 -0.58 19.53 -9.22
N VAL A 148 0.45 19.74 -8.40
CA VAL A 148 1.50 20.72 -8.69
C VAL A 148 2.37 20.22 -9.84
N SER A 149 2.78 18.95 -9.80
CA SER A 149 3.61 18.33 -10.85
C SER A 149 2.91 18.28 -12.22
N LEU A 150 1.57 18.23 -12.22
CA LEU A 150 0.72 18.21 -13.41
C LEU A 150 0.22 19.60 -13.86
N ASP A 151 0.67 20.70 -13.23
CA ASP A 151 0.12 22.06 -13.45
C ASP A 151 -1.43 22.10 -13.27
N ALA A 152 -1.96 21.23 -12.43
CA ALA A 152 -3.39 21.01 -12.21
C ALA A 152 -3.90 21.54 -10.87
N HIS A 153 -3.08 22.29 -10.14
CA HIS A 153 -3.36 22.78 -8.79
C HIS A 153 -4.30 24.00 -8.74
N LEU A 154 -4.48 24.71 -9.86
CA LEU A 154 -5.45 25.82 -10.01
C LEU A 154 -5.27 26.96 -8.97
N GLY A 155 -4.04 27.19 -8.53
CA GLY A 155 -3.72 28.20 -7.51
C GLY A 155 -4.07 27.81 -6.08
N VAL A 156 -4.46 26.55 -5.84
CA VAL A 156 -4.74 25.98 -4.51
C VAL A 156 -3.46 25.33 -3.96
N ASP A 157 -3.26 25.38 -2.64
CA ASP A 157 -2.14 24.74 -1.95
C ASP A 157 -2.29 23.21 -1.89
N MET A 158 -1.16 22.50 -1.72
CA MET A 158 -1.10 21.04 -1.77
C MET A 158 -1.95 20.36 -0.68
N MET A 159 -1.93 20.88 0.56
CA MET A 159 -2.67 20.31 1.68
C MET A 159 -4.19 20.37 1.43
N THR A 160 -4.69 21.51 0.92
CA THR A 160 -6.11 21.65 0.56
C THR A 160 -6.51 20.69 -0.56
N LEU A 161 -5.65 20.49 -1.56
CA LEU A 161 -5.93 19.55 -2.66
C LEU A 161 -5.92 18.10 -2.19
N GLU A 162 -4.99 17.74 -1.34
CA GLU A 162 -4.90 16.41 -0.75
C GLU A 162 -6.13 16.08 0.12
N ALA A 163 -6.59 17.04 0.93
CA ALA A 163 -7.87 16.91 1.66
C ALA A 163 -9.07 16.67 0.72
N ARG A 164 -9.10 17.34 -0.44
CA ARG A 164 -10.15 17.10 -1.46
C ARG A 164 -10.05 15.69 -2.04
N THR A 165 -8.84 15.18 -2.25
CA THR A 165 -8.60 13.80 -2.70
C THR A 165 -9.21 12.80 -1.72
N TYR A 166 -9.02 12.99 -0.41
CA TYR A 166 -9.68 12.16 0.61
C TYR A 166 -11.21 12.30 0.60
N GLY A 167 -11.70 13.52 0.41
CA GLY A 167 -13.13 13.79 0.18
C GLY A 167 -13.71 13.05 -1.03
N TYR A 168 -12.91 12.84 -2.07
CA TYR A 168 -13.29 12.07 -3.25
C TYR A 168 -13.25 10.55 -2.97
N ALA A 169 -12.16 10.06 -2.37
CA ALA A 169 -11.94 8.66 -2.02
C ALA A 169 -13.06 8.09 -1.14
N ARG A 170 -13.54 8.86 -0.16
CA ARG A 170 -14.53 8.39 0.83
C ARG A 170 -15.85 7.93 0.22
N ASN A 171 -16.19 8.39 -0.98
CA ASN A 171 -17.43 8.00 -1.65
C ASN A 171 -17.45 6.50 -1.99
N TYR A 172 -16.28 5.89 -2.16
CA TYR A 172 -16.10 4.49 -2.53
C TYR A 172 -15.88 3.56 -1.34
N LYS A 173 -15.81 4.09 -0.11
CA LYS A 173 -15.55 3.33 1.12
C LYS A 173 -14.37 2.34 0.92
N PRO A 174 -13.18 2.85 0.52
CA PRO A 174 -12.06 2.00 0.18
C PRO A 174 -11.66 1.12 1.35
N PHE A 175 -11.02 -0.01 1.05
CA PHE A 175 -10.43 -0.85 2.08
C PHE A 175 -9.20 -0.19 2.68
N MET A 176 -8.42 0.50 1.84
CA MET A 176 -7.21 1.19 2.24
C MET A 176 -6.98 2.44 1.38
N THR A 177 -6.39 3.47 1.97
CA THR A 177 -5.93 4.67 1.28
C THR A 177 -4.61 5.08 1.92
N ASN A 178 -3.58 5.39 1.13
CA ASN A 178 -2.35 5.97 1.66
C ASN A 178 -1.90 7.17 0.83
N ASN A 179 -1.18 8.08 1.51
CA ASN A 179 -0.39 9.09 0.83
C ASN A 179 0.94 8.49 0.35
N VAL A 180 1.59 9.20 -0.56
CA VAL A 180 2.98 8.98 -1.02
C VAL A 180 3.64 10.36 -1.26
N SER A 181 3.57 11.24 -0.26
CA SER A 181 3.93 12.65 -0.41
C SER A 181 5.44 12.89 -0.67
N GLY A 182 6.33 12.02 -0.20
CA GLY A 182 7.77 12.09 -0.51
C GLY A 182 8.19 11.44 -1.83
N PHE A 183 7.24 10.92 -2.62
CA PHE A 183 7.53 10.12 -3.81
C PHE A 183 7.90 10.96 -5.05
N ILE A 184 7.42 12.21 -5.13
CA ILE A 184 7.66 13.07 -6.31
C ILE A 184 9.08 13.64 -6.29
N GLY A 185 9.53 14.16 -5.15
CA GLY A 185 10.86 14.76 -5.01
C GLY A 185 10.85 16.20 -4.46
N PRO A 186 12.04 16.84 -4.40
CA PRO A 186 12.28 18.13 -3.75
C PRO A 186 11.59 19.31 -4.43
N GLU A 187 11.03 19.12 -5.62
CA GLU A 187 10.23 20.10 -6.35
C GLU A 187 8.89 20.36 -5.67
N THR A 188 8.40 19.40 -4.88
CA THR A 188 7.15 19.50 -4.11
C THR A 188 7.42 19.57 -2.62
N ILE A 189 8.24 18.67 -2.09
CA ILE A 189 8.59 18.59 -0.66
C ILE A 189 10.10 18.41 -0.55
N TYR A 190 10.80 19.38 0.04
CA TYR A 190 12.25 19.50 -0.10
C TYR A 190 13.06 18.59 0.82
N SER A 191 12.60 18.40 2.06
CA SER A 191 13.38 17.72 3.11
C SER A 191 12.57 16.73 3.94
N GLY A 192 13.25 15.81 4.63
CA GLY A 192 12.59 14.83 5.49
C GLY A 192 11.72 15.45 6.59
N ARG A 193 12.10 16.65 7.08
CA ARG A 193 11.26 17.44 8.00
C ARG A 193 9.91 17.84 7.38
N GLU A 194 9.91 18.19 6.10
CA GLU A 194 8.70 18.59 5.39
C GLU A 194 7.85 17.37 5.04
N VAL A 195 8.48 16.23 4.68
CA VAL A 195 7.80 14.93 4.50
C VAL A 195 7.07 14.53 5.78
N LEU A 196 7.77 14.50 6.91
CA LEU A 196 7.19 14.17 8.23
C LEU A 196 6.00 15.08 8.57
N ARG A 197 6.08 16.37 8.22
CA ARG A 197 4.97 17.31 8.43
C ARG A 197 3.78 16.95 7.55
N ALA A 198 4.01 16.72 6.26
CA ALA A 198 2.98 16.35 5.30
C ALA A 198 2.30 15.03 5.70
N ASP A 199 3.07 14.02 6.11
CA ASP A 199 2.54 12.72 6.56
C ASP A 199 1.59 12.85 7.76
N LEU A 200 1.94 13.69 8.75
CA LEU A 200 1.07 13.93 9.89
C LEU A 200 -0.19 14.72 9.51
N GLU A 201 -0.09 15.65 8.56
CA GLU A 201 -1.24 16.38 8.01
C GLU A 201 -2.17 15.43 7.26
N ASP A 202 -1.61 14.63 6.37
CA ASP A 202 -2.29 13.65 5.52
C ASP A 202 -2.98 12.59 6.36
N LEU A 203 -2.29 12.05 7.37
CA LEU A 203 -2.87 11.11 8.32
C LEU A 203 -4.07 11.72 9.03
N PHE A 204 -3.91 12.92 9.60
CA PHE A 204 -4.98 13.59 10.31
C PHE A 204 -6.19 13.85 9.40
N MET A 205 -5.96 14.40 8.20
CA MET A 205 -7.02 14.72 7.24
C MET A 205 -7.72 13.44 6.77
N GLY A 206 -6.99 12.40 6.37
CA GLY A 206 -7.56 11.12 5.94
C GLY A 206 -8.43 10.47 7.03
N LYS A 207 -7.95 10.47 8.28
CA LYS A 207 -8.71 9.97 9.44
C LYS A 207 -9.95 10.82 9.73
N LEU A 208 -9.85 12.14 9.63
CA LEU A 208 -10.99 13.06 9.80
C LEU A 208 -12.06 12.85 8.71
N HIS A 209 -11.64 12.47 7.51
CA HIS A 209 -12.52 12.05 6.42
C HIS A 209 -13.13 10.65 6.62
N GLY A 210 -12.72 9.91 7.63
CA GLY A 210 -13.21 8.57 7.97
C GLY A 210 -12.57 7.45 7.14
N LEU A 211 -11.38 7.68 6.57
CA LEU A 211 -10.69 6.69 5.73
C LEU A 211 -9.81 5.74 6.56
N PRO A 212 -9.64 4.49 6.10
CA PRO A 212 -8.57 3.61 6.55
C PRO A 212 -7.24 4.12 5.99
N MET A 213 -6.69 5.14 6.67
CA MET A 213 -5.53 5.91 6.23
C MET A 213 -4.22 5.27 6.69
N GLY A 214 -3.43 4.80 5.73
CA GLY A 214 -2.02 4.47 5.88
C GLY A 214 -1.14 5.62 5.42
N ILE A 215 0.16 5.52 5.70
CA ILE A 215 1.13 6.56 5.36
C ILE A 215 2.33 5.92 4.70
N ALA A 216 2.84 6.57 3.65
CA ALA A 216 4.14 6.26 3.08
C ALA A 216 5.15 7.36 3.34
N PRO A 217 5.94 7.26 4.44
CA PRO A 217 6.91 8.28 4.83
C PRO A 217 8.18 8.18 3.97
N CYS A 218 7.99 8.07 2.67
CA CYS A 218 9.00 7.71 1.73
C CYS A 218 9.84 8.92 1.30
N TYR A 219 10.97 8.66 0.64
CA TYR A 219 11.78 9.71 0.06
C TYR A 219 12.50 9.24 -1.20
N THR A 220 12.89 10.19 -2.06
CA THR A 220 13.75 9.91 -3.22
C THR A 220 15.18 10.38 -2.96
N ASN A 221 16.14 9.73 -3.61
CA ASN A 221 17.58 9.96 -3.38
C ASN A 221 18.08 11.40 -3.63
N HIS A 222 17.29 12.25 -4.29
CA HIS A 222 17.66 13.64 -4.60
C HIS A 222 16.98 14.65 -3.66
N MET A 223 16.18 14.20 -2.70
CA MET A 223 15.66 15.00 -1.60
C MET A 223 16.71 15.22 -0.51
N LYS A 224 16.52 16.25 0.32
CA LYS A 224 17.28 16.40 1.56
C LYS A 224 16.61 15.58 2.68
N ALA A 225 16.62 14.26 2.52
CA ALA A 225 16.02 13.30 3.43
C ALA A 225 16.89 12.03 3.49
N ASP A 226 16.79 11.30 4.60
CA ASP A 226 17.42 9.99 4.74
C ASP A 226 16.53 9.01 5.55
N GLN A 227 17.01 7.79 5.73
CA GLN A 227 16.28 6.74 6.45
C GLN A 227 15.89 7.14 7.89
N ASN A 228 16.67 7.99 8.56
CA ASN A 228 16.30 8.43 9.91
C ASN A 228 15.04 9.30 9.87
N ASP A 229 14.89 10.14 8.85
CA ASP A 229 13.67 10.94 8.66
C ASP A 229 12.44 10.04 8.43
N GLN A 230 12.61 8.99 7.62
CA GLN A 230 11.61 7.95 7.33
C GLN A 230 11.19 7.20 8.61
N GLU A 231 12.16 6.74 9.41
CA GLU A 231 11.91 6.00 10.67
C GLU A 231 11.24 6.90 11.72
N MET A 232 11.65 8.16 11.82
CA MET A 232 11.00 9.17 12.68
C MET A 232 9.55 9.42 12.24
N GLY A 233 9.31 9.57 10.93
CA GLY A 233 7.96 9.73 10.36
C GLY A 233 7.08 8.53 10.67
N THR A 234 7.60 7.32 10.50
CA THR A 234 6.92 6.05 10.79
C THR A 234 6.46 5.98 12.24
N LEU A 235 7.35 6.17 13.21
CA LEU A 235 7.00 6.10 14.63
C LEU A 235 5.98 7.18 15.04
N LEU A 236 6.14 8.41 14.55
CA LEU A 236 5.20 9.50 14.83
C LEU A 236 3.81 9.20 14.26
N CYS A 237 3.72 8.73 13.02
CA CYS A 237 2.46 8.39 12.37
C CYS A 237 1.82 7.14 13.00
N ALA A 238 2.61 6.17 13.43
CA ALA A 238 2.13 4.98 14.14
C ALA A 238 1.52 5.35 15.49
N MET A 239 2.19 6.22 16.27
CA MET A 239 1.65 6.77 17.52
C MET A 239 0.37 7.60 17.30
N ALA A 240 0.26 8.29 16.16
CA ALA A 240 -0.95 9.02 15.75
C ALA A 240 -2.06 8.09 15.22
N GLY A 241 -1.80 6.79 15.11
CA GLY A 241 -2.78 5.78 14.74
C GLY A 241 -2.91 5.52 13.25
N SER A 242 -1.83 5.66 12.46
CA SER A 242 -1.79 5.15 11.07
C SER A 242 -2.30 3.72 11.01
N ASN A 243 -3.10 3.40 9.99
CA ASN A 243 -3.64 2.05 9.84
C ASN A 243 -2.61 1.07 9.26
N PHE A 244 -1.73 1.56 8.40
CA PHE A 244 -0.70 0.74 7.78
C PHE A 244 0.46 1.58 7.24
N PHE A 245 1.58 0.89 7.03
CA PHE A 245 2.74 1.34 6.25
C PHE A 245 3.03 0.30 5.15
N MET A 246 4.18 0.41 4.50
CA MET A 246 4.63 -0.44 3.41
C MET A 246 5.70 -1.36 3.96
N GLY A 247 6.06 -2.39 3.21
CA GLY A 247 7.17 -3.25 3.51
C GLY A 247 7.88 -3.52 2.21
N VAL A 248 9.09 -2.99 2.11
CA VAL A 248 10.00 -3.19 0.97
C VAL A 248 11.25 -3.92 1.46
N ALA A 249 11.80 -4.80 0.65
CA ALA A 249 13.04 -5.51 0.98
C ALA A 249 14.17 -4.49 1.22
N GLY A 250 14.71 -4.44 2.44
CA GLY A 250 15.72 -3.45 2.84
C GLY A 250 15.28 -1.98 2.79
N GLY A 251 13.98 -1.69 2.59
CA GLY A 251 13.47 -0.33 2.43
C GLY A 251 13.85 0.33 1.09
N ASP A 252 14.44 -0.42 0.14
CA ASP A 252 14.94 0.08 -1.14
C ASP A 252 14.11 -0.49 -2.29
N ASP A 253 13.25 0.34 -2.90
CA ASP A 253 12.50 -0.07 -4.07
C ASP A 253 13.34 0.13 -5.33
N VAL A 254 14.02 -0.94 -5.73
CA VAL A 254 14.93 -0.96 -6.90
C VAL A 254 14.23 -0.69 -8.23
N MET A 255 12.91 -0.77 -8.30
CA MET A 255 12.13 -0.53 -9.52
C MET A 255 11.65 0.92 -9.58
N LEU A 256 11.08 1.42 -8.49
CA LEU A 256 10.55 2.78 -8.37
C LEU A 256 11.63 3.82 -8.00
N SER A 257 12.83 3.37 -7.62
CA SER A 257 14.00 4.21 -7.30
C SER A 257 13.78 5.19 -6.14
N TYR A 258 13.13 4.70 -5.08
CA TYR A 258 12.84 5.46 -3.86
C TYR A 258 12.99 4.55 -2.63
N GLN A 259 13.03 5.17 -1.44
CA GLN A 259 13.11 4.47 -0.17
C GLN A 259 11.83 4.60 0.64
N ASP A 260 11.50 3.55 1.38
CA ASP A 260 10.31 3.46 2.23
C ASP A 260 10.57 2.58 3.47
N THR A 261 9.54 2.29 4.26
CA THR A 261 9.63 1.33 5.37
C THR A 261 10.12 -0.05 4.87
N SER A 262 11.11 -0.60 5.58
CA SER A 262 11.55 -1.98 5.38
C SER A 262 10.71 -2.96 6.18
N PHE A 263 10.81 -4.26 5.84
CA PHE A 263 10.22 -5.33 6.66
C PHE A 263 10.71 -5.34 8.12
N HIS A 264 11.91 -4.80 8.38
CA HIS A 264 12.48 -4.73 9.73
C HIS A 264 11.92 -3.54 10.50
N ASP A 265 11.73 -2.40 9.83
CA ASP A 265 11.12 -1.20 10.43
C ASP A 265 9.68 -1.49 10.85
N ASP A 266 8.96 -2.20 10.00
CA ASP A 266 7.60 -2.70 10.23
C ASP A 266 7.52 -3.54 11.52
N ALA A 267 8.34 -4.59 11.59
CA ALA A 267 8.39 -5.48 12.76
C ALA A 267 8.80 -4.72 14.03
N SER A 268 9.83 -3.87 13.92
CA SER A 268 10.34 -3.06 15.04
C SER A 268 9.28 -2.09 15.55
N THR A 269 8.54 -1.44 14.65
CA THR A 269 7.48 -0.48 15.00
C THR A 269 6.36 -1.16 15.78
N ARG A 270 5.93 -2.36 15.34
CA ARG A 270 4.95 -3.16 16.09
C ARG A 270 5.44 -3.48 17.49
N GLU A 271 6.66 -3.98 17.62
CA GLU A 271 7.24 -4.39 18.90
C GLU A 271 7.41 -3.20 19.85
N ILE A 272 8.01 -2.10 19.39
CA ILE A 272 8.25 -0.89 20.18
C ILE A 272 6.94 -0.33 20.75
N LEU A 273 5.88 -0.32 19.96
CA LEU A 273 4.59 0.25 20.35
C LEU A 273 3.62 -0.77 20.96
N GLY A 274 3.99 -2.04 21.04
CA GLY A 274 3.12 -3.12 21.51
C GLY A 274 1.88 -3.33 20.64
N LEU A 275 1.99 -3.06 19.33
CA LEU A 275 0.92 -3.23 18.35
C LEU A 275 0.96 -4.62 17.73
N ARG A 276 -0.19 -5.12 17.30
CA ARG A 276 -0.34 -6.47 16.74
C ARG A 276 -0.63 -6.43 15.23
N PRO A 277 -0.36 -7.50 14.47
CA PRO A 277 -0.87 -7.65 13.11
C PRO A 277 -2.41 -7.66 13.09
N LEU A 278 -3.02 -7.61 11.90
CA LEU A 278 -4.47 -7.80 11.81
C LEU A 278 -4.90 -9.18 12.34
N PRO A 279 -6.06 -9.31 13.01
CA PRO A 279 -6.39 -10.50 13.81
C PRO A 279 -6.42 -11.81 13.03
N GLU A 280 -6.82 -11.78 11.76
CA GLU A 280 -6.81 -12.95 10.90
C GLU A 280 -5.39 -13.39 10.53
N PHE A 281 -4.52 -12.42 10.23
CA PHE A 281 -3.13 -12.64 9.84
C PHE A 281 -2.24 -13.02 11.02
N GLU A 282 -2.48 -12.45 12.19
CA GLU A 282 -1.80 -12.83 13.43
C GLU A 282 -1.93 -14.33 13.72
N LYS A 283 -3.15 -14.87 13.68
CA LYS A 283 -3.40 -16.31 13.86
C LYS A 283 -2.65 -17.17 12.84
N TRP A 284 -2.53 -16.67 11.61
CA TRP A 284 -1.77 -17.35 10.57
C TRP A 284 -0.27 -17.30 10.88
N LEU A 285 0.27 -16.17 11.32
CA LEU A 285 1.68 -16.06 11.74
C LEU A 285 2.00 -16.98 12.91
N GLU A 286 1.11 -17.09 13.90
CA GLU A 286 1.24 -18.03 15.02
C GLU A 286 1.24 -19.49 14.55
N LYS A 287 0.29 -19.86 13.66
CA LYS A 287 0.25 -21.20 13.03
C LYS A 287 1.53 -21.52 12.26
N MET A 288 2.10 -20.52 11.58
CA MET A 288 3.36 -20.67 10.85
C MET A 288 4.58 -20.72 11.78
N GLY A 289 4.43 -20.34 13.05
CA GLY A 289 5.49 -20.22 14.03
C GLY A 289 6.41 -19.03 13.78
N ILE A 290 5.93 -18.00 13.07
CA ILE A 290 6.67 -16.76 12.78
C ILE A 290 6.50 -15.77 13.95
N LEU A 291 5.34 -15.79 14.60
CA LEU A 291 4.98 -14.90 15.70
C LEU A 291 4.53 -15.72 16.91
N GLU A 292 4.88 -15.29 18.12
CA GLU A 292 4.38 -15.81 19.39
C GLU A 292 4.17 -14.64 20.35
N ASP A 293 2.97 -14.52 20.93
CA ASP A 293 2.61 -13.42 21.85
C ASP A 293 2.89 -12.00 21.30
N GLY A 294 2.88 -11.85 19.98
CA GLY A 294 3.12 -10.57 19.29
C GLY A 294 4.56 -10.23 19.01
N LEU A 295 5.47 -11.14 19.32
CA LEU A 295 6.89 -11.01 19.05
C LEU A 295 7.30 -12.00 17.98
N LEU A 296 8.25 -11.59 17.14
CA LEU A 296 8.86 -12.48 16.16
C LEU A 296 9.63 -13.61 16.87
N THR A 297 9.51 -14.83 16.36
CA THR A 297 10.21 -16.00 16.90
C THR A 297 11.59 -16.17 16.24
N GLU A 298 12.34 -17.20 16.68
CA GLU A 298 13.59 -17.62 16.01
C GLU A 298 13.43 -18.06 14.55
N ARG A 299 12.20 -18.29 14.08
CA ARG A 299 11.89 -18.67 12.69
C ARG A 299 11.57 -17.47 11.80
N ALA A 300 11.33 -16.30 12.39
CA ALA A 300 11.06 -15.09 11.65
C ALA A 300 12.29 -14.64 10.84
N GLY A 301 12.04 -13.92 9.75
CA GLY A 301 13.09 -13.42 8.86
C GLY A 301 13.76 -14.47 7.97
N ASP A 302 13.47 -15.77 8.15
CA ASP A 302 13.97 -16.85 7.29
C ASP A 302 12.93 -17.20 6.20
N PRO A 303 13.12 -16.78 4.93
CA PRO A 303 12.17 -17.09 3.85
C PRO A 303 12.11 -18.58 3.49
N SER A 304 13.08 -19.41 3.92
CA SER A 304 13.12 -20.84 3.60
C SER A 304 11.97 -21.64 4.24
N ILE A 305 11.25 -21.04 5.19
CA ILE A 305 10.01 -21.61 5.74
C ILE A 305 8.96 -21.88 4.65
N PHE A 306 9.03 -21.16 3.53
CA PHE A 306 8.13 -21.28 2.39
C PHE A 306 8.64 -22.21 1.26
N ASP A 307 9.75 -22.93 1.49
CA ASP A 307 10.29 -23.91 0.54
C ASP A 307 9.92 -25.36 0.88
N LYS A 308 9.23 -25.55 2.01
CA LYS A 308 8.80 -26.85 2.52
C LYS A 308 7.47 -27.32 1.90
#